data_AF-A0A5B9QXP4-F1
#
_entry.id   AF-A0A5B9QXP4-F1
#
_cell.length_a   1.000
_cell.length_b   1.000
_cell.length_c   1.000
_cell.angle_alpha   90.00
_cell.angle_beta   90.00
_cell.angle_gamma   90.00
#
_symmetry.space_group_name_H-M   'P 1'
#
loop_
_entity.id
_entity.type
_entity.pdbx_description
1 polymer ?
#
loop_
_entity_poly.entity_id
_entity_poly.type
_entity_poly.pdbx_seq_one_letter_code
_entity_poly.pdbx_strand_id
1 'polypeptide(L)'
;MQYDQQQLTREHNIDVSAIPPLSDAKATWIDIVGLGDKTVVQQVATRFHLRDVADHTLRLVEMMESHRDNCSDLQDLYLSTVSMRTNEVMKVLTIIATIFIPLGFIAGLYGMNFSTTASPWNMPETQWYFGYPFAIAIMLLVALAMLYYFRLKGWIGD
;
A
#
# COMPACT_ATOMS: atom_id res chain seq x y z
N MET A 1 51.10 -37.15 -8.33
CA MET A 1 50.81 -37.47 -9.74
C MET A 1 50.15 -36.26 -10.36
N GLN A 2 50.75 -35.71 -11.41
CA GLN A 2 50.35 -34.46 -12.06
C GLN A 2 49.18 -34.75 -13.02
N TYR A 3 48.05 -34.06 -12.88
CA TYR A 3 46.94 -34.17 -13.82
C TYR A 3 47.28 -33.40 -15.12
N ASP A 4 47.22 -34.10 -16.26
CA ASP A 4 47.47 -33.54 -17.58
C ASP A 4 46.18 -32.95 -18.18
N GLN A 5 46.21 -31.66 -18.51
CA GLN A 5 45.08 -30.89 -19.03
C GLN A 5 44.76 -31.19 -20.50
N GLN A 6 45.58 -31.97 -21.20
CA GLN A 6 45.41 -32.26 -22.62
C GLN A 6 44.40 -33.38 -22.94
N GLN A 7 43.83 -34.07 -21.93
CA GLN A 7 42.83 -35.13 -22.12
C GLN A 7 41.37 -34.62 -22.13
N LEU A 8 41.13 -33.30 -22.13
CA LEU A 8 39.79 -32.73 -22.33
C LEU A 8 39.43 -32.71 -23.83
N THR A 9 39.33 -33.88 -24.44
CA THR A 9 38.75 -34.01 -25.77
C THR A 9 37.24 -33.97 -25.62
N ARG A 10 36.59 -32.93 -26.17
CA ARG A 10 35.13 -32.78 -26.16
C ARG A 10 34.54 -33.88 -27.04
N GLU A 11 34.04 -34.95 -26.44
CA GLU A 11 33.45 -36.04 -27.19
C GLU A 11 32.18 -35.59 -27.93
N HIS A 12 32.10 -36.09 -29.16
CA HIS A 12 31.08 -35.82 -30.16
C HIS A 12 29.70 -36.28 -29.68
N ASN A 13 28.64 -35.62 -30.16
CA ASN A 13 27.26 -35.98 -29.84
C ASN A 13 26.97 -37.41 -30.32
N ILE A 14 26.86 -38.36 -29.40
CA ILE A 14 26.61 -39.77 -29.72
C ILE A 14 25.10 -39.97 -29.85
N ASP A 15 24.65 -40.52 -30.99
CA ASP A 15 23.25 -40.89 -31.19
C ASP A 15 22.84 -42.00 -30.20
N VAL A 16 21.68 -41.81 -29.58
CA VAL A 16 21.17 -42.60 -28.42
C VAL A 16 20.98 -44.08 -28.78
N SER A 17 20.86 -44.38 -30.08
CA SER A 17 20.70 -45.73 -30.63
C SER A 17 21.96 -46.61 -30.50
N ALA A 18 23.15 -46.02 -30.30
CA ALA A 18 24.43 -46.74 -30.23
C ALA A 18 24.85 -47.16 -28.82
N ILE A 19 24.03 -46.87 -27.79
CA ILE A 19 24.39 -47.13 -26.39
C ILE A 19 24.08 -48.59 -26.04
N PRO A 20 25.06 -49.41 -25.62
CA PRO A 20 24.80 -50.78 -25.19
C PRO A 20 23.92 -50.77 -23.92
N PRO A 21 23.00 -51.74 -23.76
CA PRO A 21 22.18 -51.83 -22.56
C PRO A 21 23.10 -52.02 -21.35
N LEU A 22 22.96 -51.14 -20.35
CA LEU A 22 23.81 -51.13 -19.16
C LEU A 22 23.71 -52.46 -18.41
N SER A 23 24.73 -53.31 -18.58
CA SER A 23 25.04 -54.34 -17.60
C SER A 23 26.00 -53.74 -16.57
N ASP A 24 25.48 -53.55 -15.36
CA ASP A 24 26.25 -53.56 -14.12
C ASP A 24 27.29 -52.43 -13.93
N ALA A 25 26.87 -51.15 -14.00
CA ALA A 25 27.74 -50.02 -13.71
C ALA A 25 27.23 -49.12 -12.56
N LYS A 26 28.16 -48.87 -11.63
CA LYS A 26 28.10 -47.99 -10.46
C LYS A 26 27.67 -46.56 -10.80
N ALA A 27 26.83 -46.00 -9.94
CA ALA A 27 26.48 -44.59 -9.74
C ALA A 27 26.94 -43.60 -10.83
N THR A 28 26.00 -43.20 -11.69
CA THR A 28 26.15 -42.08 -12.63
C THR A 28 25.71 -40.78 -11.95
N TRP A 29 26.62 -39.82 -11.81
CA TRP A 29 26.29 -38.47 -11.36
C TRP A 29 25.76 -37.66 -12.55
N ILE A 30 24.52 -37.18 -12.45
CA ILE A 30 23.93 -36.23 -13.41
C ILE A 30 24.02 -34.86 -12.75
N ASP A 31 24.88 -33.99 -13.28
CA ASP A 31 24.91 -32.58 -12.92
C ASP A 31 23.71 -31.90 -13.57
N ILE A 32 22.60 -31.77 -12.83
CA ILE A 32 21.39 -31.10 -13.32
C ILE A 32 21.54 -29.60 -13.08
N VAL A 33 22.35 -28.95 -13.90
CA VAL A 33 22.26 -27.49 -14.06
C VAL A 33 20.96 -27.21 -14.79
N GLY A 34 19.93 -26.73 -14.08
CA GLY A 34 18.63 -26.40 -14.67
C GLY A 34 17.40 -26.95 -13.96
N LEU A 35 17.46 -27.24 -12.65
CA LEU A 35 16.26 -27.64 -11.88
C LEU A 35 15.10 -26.62 -11.89
N GLY A 36 15.34 -25.39 -12.36
CA GLY A 36 14.30 -24.38 -12.58
C GLY A 36 13.55 -24.51 -13.91
N ASP A 37 14.02 -25.36 -14.83
CA ASP A 37 13.40 -25.56 -16.14
C ASP A 37 12.39 -26.73 -16.09
N LYS A 38 11.12 -26.42 -16.38
CA LYS A 38 10.01 -27.38 -16.37
C LYS A 38 10.31 -28.62 -17.24
N THR A 39 11.03 -28.45 -18.34
CA THR A 39 11.33 -29.53 -19.29
C THR A 39 12.35 -30.54 -18.75
N VAL A 40 13.36 -30.06 -18.04
CA VAL A 40 14.42 -30.89 -17.44
C VAL A 40 13.86 -31.71 -16.28
N VAL A 41 13.02 -31.11 -15.45
CA VAL A 41 12.36 -31.80 -14.33
C VAL A 41 11.46 -32.92 -14.85
N GLN A 42 10.69 -32.70 -15.91
CA GLN A 42 9.79 -33.71 -16.49
C GLN A 42 10.53 -34.93 -17.08
N GLN A 43 11.69 -34.71 -17.71
CA GLN A 43 12.49 -35.80 -18.30
C GLN A 43 13.12 -36.70 -17.23
N VAL A 44 13.69 -36.11 -16.18
CA VAL A 44 14.23 -36.86 -15.03
C VAL A 44 13.11 -37.63 -14.32
N ALA A 45 11.96 -36.98 -14.15
CA ALA A 45 10.83 -37.57 -13.47
C ALA A 45 10.21 -38.76 -14.23
N THR A 46 10.22 -38.72 -15.57
CA THR A 46 9.79 -39.85 -16.41
C THR A 46 10.76 -41.04 -16.30
N ARG A 47 12.08 -40.78 -16.19
CA ARG A 47 13.12 -41.82 -16.04
C ARG A 47 13.06 -42.55 -14.69
N PHE A 48 12.68 -41.86 -13.62
CA PHE A 48 12.66 -42.40 -12.25
C PHE A 48 11.25 -42.71 -11.71
N HIS A 49 10.20 -42.68 -12.54
CA HIS A 49 8.78 -42.76 -12.11
C HIS A 49 8.37 -41.66 -11.09
N LEU A 50 9.08 -40.52 -11.07
CA LEU A 50 8.81 -39.37 -10.19
C LEU A 50 7.93 -38.31 -10.86
N ARG A 51 7.37 -38.58 -12.04
CA ARG A 51 6.58 -37.61 -12.84
C ARG A 51 5.45 -36.99 -12.03
N ASP A 52 4.71 -37.80 -11.28
CA ASP A 52 3.63 -37.29 -10.44
C ASP A 52 4.14 -36.35 -9.35
N VAL A 53 5.28 -36.66 -8.73
CA VAL A 53 5.90 -35.79 -7.73
C VAL A 53 6.30 -34.47 -8.39
N ALA A 54 6.97 -34.50 -9.54
CA ALA A 54 7.35 -33.31 -10.29
C ALA A 54 6.14 -32.43 -10.67
N ASP A 55 5.05 -33.03 -11.17
CA ASP A 55 3.83 -32.31 -11.54
C ASP A 55 3.16 -31.69 -10.29
N HIS A 56 3.18 -32.37 -9.13
CA HIS A 56 2.70 -31.81 -7.87
C HIS A 56 3.58 -30.64 -7.39
N THR A 57 4.90 -30.75 -7.46
CA THR A 57 5.81 -29.66 -7.07
C THR A 57 5.59 -28.44 -7.96
N LEU A 58 5.45 -28.63 -9.28
CA LEU A 58 5.17 -27.55 -10.21
C LEU A 58 3.85 -26.85 -9.90
N ARG A 59 2.80 -27.61 -9.59
CA ARG A 59 1.50 -27.04 -9.18
C ARG A 59 1.59 -26.26 -7.87
N LEU A 60 2.37 -26.74 -6.91
CA LEU A 60 2.61 -26.02 -5.65
C LEU A 60 3.38 -24.71 -5.88
N VAL A 61 4.36 -24.71 -6.80
CA VAL A 61 5.09 -23.50 -7.17
C VAL A 61 4.15 -22.46 -7.80
N GLU A 62 3.28 -22.88 -8.72
CA GLU A 62 2.27 -21.99 -9.32
C GLU A 62 1.28 -21.44 -8.28
N MET A 63 0.85 -22.26 -7.31
CA MET A 63 0.02 -21.81 -6.20
C MET A 63 0.75 -20.81 -5.29
N MET A 64 2.02 -21.04 -4.99
CA MET A 64 2.83 -20.11 -4.19
C MET A 64 3.03 -18.77 -4.90
N GLU A 65 3.25 -18.80 -6.21
CA GLU A 65 3.35 -17.58 -7.02
C GLU A 65 2.03 -16.80 -7.00
N SER A 66 0.90 -17.47 -7.21
CA SER A 66 -0.42 -16.85 -7.06
C SER A 66 -0.68 -16.29 -5.66
N HIS A 67 -0.28 -17.00 -4.60
CA HIS A 67 -0.42 -16.48 -3.24
C HIS A 67 0.47 -15.26 -2.98
N ARG A 68 1.67 -15.24 -3.54
CA ARG A 68 2.56 -14.08 -3.46
C ARG A 68 1.92 -12.85 -4.14
N ASP A 69 1.33 -13.02 -5.31
CA ASP A 69 0.63 -11.94 -6.02
C ASP A 69 -0.57 -11.44 -5.20
N ASN A 70 -1.40 -12.36 -4.70
CA ASN A 70 -2.54 -12.00 -3.83
C ASN A 70 -2.09 -11.26 -2.56
N CYS A 71 -0.97 -11.66 -1.94
CA CYS A 71 -0.42 -10.95 -0.78
C CYS A 71 0.02 -9.53 -1.13
N SER A 72 0.60 -9.33 -2.33
CA SER A 72 0.95 -7.99 -2.83
C SER A 72 -0.30 -7.14 -3.02
N ASP A 73 -1.33 -7.68 -3.68
CA ASP A 73 -2.60 -6.99 -3.90
C ASP A 73 -3.27 -6.60 -2.56
N LEU A 74 -3.26 -7.50 -1.58
CA LEU A 74 -3.78 -7.22 -0.25
C LEU A 74 -2.98 -6.14 0.48
N GLN A 75 -1.66 -6.12 0.32
CA GLN A 75 -0.82 -5.06 0.87
C GLN A 75 -1.20 -3.70 0.27
N ASP A 76 -1.37 -3.63 -1.04
CA ASP A 76 -1.76 -2.40 -1.74
C ASP A 76 -3.16 -1.93 -1.30
N LEU A 77 -4.11 -2.85 -1.18
CA LEU A 77 -5.45 -2.57 -0.64
C LEU A 77 -5.40 -2.08 0.82
N TYR A 78 -4.55 -2.68 1.65
CA TYR A 78 -4.36 -2.25 3.03
C TYR A 78 -3.80 -0.83 3.10
N LEU A 79 -2.76 -0.53 2.34
CA LEU A 79 -2.17 0.82 2.27
C LEU A 79 -3.19 1.84 1.76
N SER A 80 -3.96 1.49 0.74
CA SER A 80 -5.07 2.31 0.23
C SER A 80 -6.10 2.59 1.32
N THR A 81 -6.52 1.56 2.06
CA THR A 81 -7.48 1.69 3.17
C THR A 81 -6.95 2.57 4.30
N VAL A 82 -5.67 2.43 4.67
CA VAL A 82 -5.01 3.29 5.67
C VAL A 82 -4.94 4.74 5.19
N SER A 83 -4.64 4.96 3.91
CA SER A 83 -4.65 6.29 3.31
C SER A 83 -6.05 6.91 3.33
N MET A 84 -7.08 6.14 2.98
CA MET A 84 -8.49 6.58 3.04
C MET A 84 -8.88 7.00 4.47
N ARG A 85 -8.56 6.18 5.47
CA ARG A 85 -8.81 6.50 6.88
C ARG A 85 -8.05 7.76 7.33
N THR A 86 -6.79 7.88 6.96
CA THR A 86 -5.99 9.08 7.28
C THR A 86 -6.60 10.32 6.66
N ASN A 87 -7.02 10.24 5.39
CA ASN A 87 -7.69 11.33 4.70
C ASN A 87 -9.01 11.71 5.37
N GLU A 88 -9.78 10.74 5.86
CA GLU A 88 -11.00 11.00 6.63
C GLU A 88 -10.71 11.72 7.95
N VAL A 89 -9.72 11.25 8.72
CA VAL A 89 -9.29 11.90 9.96
C VAL A 89 -8.84 13.35 9.71
N MET A 90 -8.05 13.57 8.65
CA MET A 90 -7.61 14.91 8.26
C MET A 90 -8.78 15.81 7.85
N LYS A 91 -9.79 15.26 7.13
CA LYS A 91 -11.01 16.00 6.78
C LYS A 91 -11.76 16.43 8.04
N VAL A 92 -12.00 15.52 8.99
CA VAL A 92 -12.72 15.82 10.25
C VAL A 92 -11.99 16.90 11.04
N LEU A 93 -10.67 16.76 11.24
CA LEU A 93 -9.87 17.77 11.93
C LEU A 93 -9.94 19.14 11.24
N THR A 94 -9.87 19.15 9.90
CA THR A 94 -9.96 20.38 9.11
C THR A 94 -11.32 21.05 9.25
N ILE A 95 -12.42 20.29 9.17
CA ILE A 95 -13.79 20.81 9.34
C ILE A 95 -13.92 21.48 10.71
N ILE A 96 -13.48 20.80 11.78
CA ILE A 96 -13.50 21.35 13.14
C ILE A 96 -12.67 22.64 13.17
N ALA A 97 -11.41 22.61 12.73
CA ALA A 97 -10.53 23.77 12.76
C ALA A 97 -11.09 24.97 11.97
N THR A 98 -11.59 24.76 10.75
CA THR A 98 -12.15 25.83 9.90
C THR A 98 -13.39 26.48 10.52
N ILE A 99 -14.15 25.77 11.35
CA ILE A 99 -15.26 26.38 12.12
C ILE A 99 -14.71 27.15 13.33
N PHE A 100 -13.80 26.56 14.10
CA PHE A 100 -13.31 27.16 15.35
C PHE A 100 -12.37 28.35 15.16
N ILE A 101 -11.58 28.42 14.08
CA ILE A 101 -10.66 29.53 13.81
C ILE A 101 -11.39 30.88 13.68
N PRO A 102 -12.38 31.07 12.79
CA PRO A 102 -13.09 32.34 12.67
C PRO A 102 -13.94 32.65 13.90
N LEU A 103 -14.57 31.65 14.51
CA LEU A 103 -15.33 31.84 15.76
C LEU A 103 -14.42 32.29 16.90
N GLY A 104 -13.25 31.64 17.04
CA GLY A 104 -12.24 31.99 18.03
C GLY A 104 -11.65 33.38 17.78
N PHE A 105 -11.47 33.78 16.53
CA PHE A 105 -11.04 35.13 16.17
C PHE A 105 -12.08 36.18 16.61
N ILE A 106 -13.37 35.96 16.35
CA ILE A 106 -14.44 36.88 16.77
C ILE A 106 -14.52 36.94 18.30
N ALA A 107 -14.51 35.79 18.97
CA ALA A 107 -14.52 35.72 20.43
C ALA A 107 -13.29 36.38 21.06
N GLY A 108 -12.12 36.20 20.44
CA GLY A 108 -10.87 36.85 20.83
C GLY A 108 -10.93 38.36 20.67
N LEU A 109 -11.42 38.84 19.52
CA LEU A 109 -11.62 40.27 19.25
C LEU A 109 -12.56 40.90 20.28
N TYR A 110 -13.72 40.29 20.53
CA TYR A 110 -14.70 40.78 21.52
C TYR A 110 -14.29 40.52 22.98
N GLY A 111 -13.31 39.66 23.22
CA GLY A 111 -12.74 39.38 24.56
C GLY A 111 -11.62 40.35 24.96
N MET A 112 -11.19 41.24 24.06
CA MET A 112 -10.20 42.26 24.37
C MET A 112 -10.80 43.38 25.23
N ASN A 113 -10.06 43.80 26.26
CA ASN A 113 -10.47 44.90 27.16
C ASN A 113 -10.30 46.26 26.46
N PHE A 114 -11.25 46.65 25.60
CA PHE A 114 -11.23 47.96 24.95
C PHE A 114 -11.80 49.06 25.88
N SER A 115 -10.96 50.00 26.30
CA SER A 115 -11.38 51.18 27.09
C SER A 115 -12.11 52.21 26.22
N THR A 116 -13.44 52.27 26.29
CA THR A 116 -14.29 53.21 25.53
C THR A 116 -14.01 54.71 25.79
N THR A 117 -13.17 55.04 26.77
CA THR A 117 -12.84 56.41 27.19
C THR A 117 -11.65 57.04 26.44
N ALA A 118 -10.84 56.25 25.71
CA ALA A 118 -9.54 56.71 25.18
C ALA A 118 -9.54 57.14 23.69
N SER A 119 -10.52 56.73 22.88
CA SER A 119 -10.64 57.15 21.46
C SER A 119 -12.05 56.89 20.93
N PRO A 120 -12.66 57.79 20.11
CA PRO A 120 -13.96 57.56 19.46
C PRO A 120 -13.98 56.36 18.51
N TRP A 121 -12.81 55.93 18.07
CA TRP A 121 -12.59 54.79 17.18
C TRP A 121 -12.44 53.46 17.94
N ASN A 122 -12.42 53.50 19.28
CA ASN A 122 -12.31 52.30 20.10
C ASN A 122 -13.69 51.64 20.23
N MET A 123 -14.03 50.84 19.22
CA MET A 123 -15.14 49.89 19.17
C MET A 123 -16.49 50.42 19.74
N PRO A 124 -17.19 51.31 19.02
CA PRO A 124 -18.48 51.86 19.46
C PRO A 124 -19.62 50.82 19.57
N GLU A 125 -19.45 49.63 19.00
CA GLU A 125 -20.41 48.52 19.01
C GLU A 125 -20.62 47.90 20.41
N THR A 126 -19.63 48.00 21.30
CA THR A 126 -19.69 47.42 22.66
C THR A 126 -20.62 48.20 23.60
N GLN A 127 -20.90 49.48 23.31
CA GLN A 127 -21.87 50.28 24.05
C GLN A 127 -23.31 50.15 23.52
N TRP A 128 -23.51 49.42 22.42
CA TRP A 128 -24.84 49.18 21.91
C TRP A 128 -25.53 48.08 22.71
N TYR A 129 -26.76 48.34 23.17
CA TYR A 129 -27.58 47.37 23.92
C TYR A 129 -27.70 45.99 23.22
N PHE A 130 -27.64 45.98 21.88
CA PHE A 130 -27.72 44.75 21.07
C PHE A 130 -26.38 44.26 20.51
N GLY A 131 -25.24 44.86 20.86
CA GLY A 131 -23.93 44.47 20.33
C GLY A 131 -23.54 43.03 20.65
N TYR A 132 -23.78 42.59 21.89
CA TYR A 132 -23.51 41.20 22.30
C TYR A 132 -24.42 40.16 21.61
N PRO A 133 -25.76 40.33 21.58
CA PRO A 133 -26.63 39.50 20.76
C PRO A 133 -26.28 39.48 19.26
N PHE A 134 -25.87 40.61 18.70
CA PHE A 134 -25.49 40.72 17.30
C PHE A 134 -24.19 39.96 16.99
N ALA A 135 -23.18 40.05 17.86
CA ALA A 135 -21.95 39.26 17.74
C ALA A 135 -22.22 37.76 17.79
N ILE A 136 -23.10 37.30 18.69
CA ILE A 136 -23.55 35.91 18.74
C ILE A 136 -24.26 35.50 17.45
N ALA A 137 -25.17 36.34 16.94
CA ALA A 137 -25.88 36.07 15.69
C ALA A 137 -24.91 35.91 14.51
N ILE A 138 -23.86 36.74 14.42
CA ILE A 138 -22.81 36.62 13.40
C ILE A 138 -22.03 35.33 13.57
N MET A 139 -21.58 34.99 14.79
CA MET A 139 -20.85 33.74 15.03
C MET A 139 -21.68 32.51 14.65
N LEU A 140 -22.97 32.52 14.97
CA LEU A 140 -23.91 31.44 14.65
C LEU A 140 -24.15 31.35 13.13
N LEU A 141 -24.30 32.49 12.45
CA LEU A 141 -24.44 32.56 11.00
C LEU A 141 -23.20 32.03 10.28
N VAL A 142 -22.00 32.39 10.73
CA VAL A 142 -20.73 31.89 10.18
C VAL A 142 -20.60 30.38 10.37
N ALA A 143 -20.92 29.87 11.57
CA ALA A 143 -20.88 28.44 11.85
C ALA A 143 -21.86 27.66 10.95
N LEU A 144 -23.11 28.15 10.81
CA LEU A 144 -24.11 27.53 9.94
C LEU A 144 -23.73 27.60 8.47
N ALA A 145 -23.20 28.74 8.00
CA ALA A 145 -22.75 28.91 6.62
C ALA A 145 -21.61 27.94 6.28
N MET A 146 -20.64 27.75 7.19
CA MET A 146 -19.56 26.79 7.02
C MET A 146 -20.07 25.35 7.02
N LEU A 147 -20.96 24.99 7.96
CA LEU A 147 -21.58 23.66 7.99
C LEU A 147 -22.37 23.37 6.71
N TYR A 148 -23.14 24.35 6.23
CA TYR A 148 -23.89 24.22 4.97
C TYR A 148 -22.94 24.05 3.77
N TYR A 149 -21.85 24.83 3.71
CA TYR A 149 -20.83 24.70 2.67
C TYR A 149 -20.18 23.31 2.67
N PHE A 150 -19.82 22.77 3.85
CA PHE A 150 -19.25 21.42 3.97
C PHE A 150 -20.25 20.33 3.60
N ARG A 151 -21.53 20.51 3.91
CA ARG A 151 -22.61 19.60 3.48
C ARG A 151 -22.76 19.61 1.96
N LEU A 152 -22.73 20.79 1.33
CA LEU A 152 -22.86 20.93 -0.13
C LEU A 152 -21.70 20.27 -0.88
N LYS A 153 -20.51 20.26 -0.25
CA LYS A 153 -19.30 19.65 -0.81
C LYS A 153 -19.26 18.12 -0.63
N GLY A 154 -20.26 17.53 0.00
CA GLY A 154 -20.32 16.09 0.28
C GLY A 154 -19.31 15.63 1.34
N TRP A 155 -18.86 16.53 2.22
CA TRP A 155 -17.87 16.20 3.26
C TRP A 155 -18.51 15.68 4.56
N ILE A 156 -19.82 15.91 4.72
CA ILE A 156 -20.64 15.49 5.86
C ILE A 156 -21.80 14.69 5.26
N GLY A 157 -21.60 13.39 5.08
CA GLY A 157 -22.62 12.48 4.57
C GLY A 157 -22.12 11.55 3.48
N ASP A 158 -21.21 10.66 3.84
CA ASP A 158 -21.10 9.29 3.33
C ASP A 158 -20.85 8.38 4.53
#